data_AF-A0A0W1B288-F1
#
_entry.id   AF-A0A0W1B288-F1
#
_cell.length_a   1.000
_cell.length_b   1.000
_cell.length_c   1.000
_cell.angle_alpha   90.00
_cell.angle_beta   90.00
_cell.angle_gamma   90.00
#
_symmetry.space_group_name_H-M   'P 1'
#
loop_
_entity.id
_entity.type
_entity.pdbx_description
1 polymer ?
#
loop_
_entity_poly.entity_id
_entity_poly.type
_entity_poly.pdbx_seq_one_letter_code
_entity_poly.pdbx_strand_id
1 'polypeptide(L)'
;MVSRKRLMAFIQNAEIAWEKVVFSYNLNSPPIRIGDFDYYRLPLRFSTRIKIFRYYRQFWNIVYANRMICSAGFKNIRGRLYSPDADTGGLPSRVLGLKIINQTSTNIIVDAILGIQGDSIADGETIRYFILRNPSTEVLTINLRRSRYADYRYDPCKKKSRILRRKK
;
A
#
# COMPACT_ATOMS: atom_id res chain seq x y z
N MET A 1 4.28 25.93 -2.88
CA MET A 1 3.06 25.09 -2.95
C MET A 1 3.40 23.77 -3.64
N VAL A 2 2.82 22.64 -3.23
CA VAL A 2 3.01 21.35 -3.93
C VAL A 2 2.08 21.30 -5.14
N SER A 3 2.59 20.88 -6.29
CA SER A 3 1.80 20.81 -7.53
C SER A 3 0.88 19.59 -7.55
N ARG A 4 -0.25 19.69 -8.26
CA ARG A 4 -1.18 18.58 -8.50
C ARG A 4 -0.47 17.35 -9.07
N LYS A 5 0.42 17.54 -10.05
CA LYS A 5 1.23 16.47 -10.67
C LYS A 5 2.11 15.74 -9.64
N ARG A 6 2.78 16.48 -8.75
CA ARG A 6 3.61 15.90 -7.69
C ARG A 6 2.77 15.13 -6.66
N LEU A 7 1.61 15.65 -6.28
CA LEU A 7 0.69 14.97 -5.36
C LEU A 7 0.12 13.68 -5.96
N MET A 8 -0.29 13.70 -7.23
CA MET A 8 -0.75 12.51 -7.94
C MET A 8 0.33 11.43 -7.99
N ALA A 9 1.56 11.79 -8.38
CA ALA A 9 2.68 10.85 -8.41
C ALA A 9 3.03 10.30 -7.01
N PHE A 10 2.96 11.14 -5.98
CA PHE A 10 3.20 10.71 -4.60
C PHE A 10 2.16 9.69 -4.13
N ILE A 11 0.86 9.97 -4.31
CA ILE A 11 -0.23 9.06 -3.93
C ILE A 11 -0.19 7.79 -4.75
N GLN A 12 0.06 7.88 -6.07
CA GLN A 12 0.22 6.72 -6.94
C GLN A 12 1.30 5.77 -6.42
N ASN A 13 2.48 6.31 -6.08
CA ASN A 13 3.57 5.52 -5.53
C ASN A 13 3.24 4.94 -4.15
N ALA A 14 2.52 5.69 -3.32
CA ALA A 14 2.11 5.26 -2.00
C ALA A 14 1.13 4.07 -2.05
N GLU A 15 0.13 4.11 -2.94
CA GLU A 15 -0.91 3.09 -3.06
C GLU A 15 -0.37 1.79 -3.66
N ILE A 16 0.54 1.87 -4.65
CA ILE A 16 1.17 0.67 -5.25
C ILE A 16 2.31 0.09 -4.39
N ALA A 17 2.77 0.81 -3.37
CA ALA A 17 3.90 0.37 -2.54
C ALA A 17 3.61 -1.00 -1.91
N TRP A 18 2.39 -1.23 -1.46
CA TRP A 18 1.99 -2.49 -0.85
C TRP A 18 2.17 -3.66 -1.83
N GLU A 19 1.59 -3.55 -3.04
CA GLU A 19 1.68 -4.56 -4.10
C GLU A 19 3.13 -4.78 -4.55
N LYS A 20 3.91 -3.70 -4.68
CA LYS A 20 5.33 -3.76 -5.00
C LYS A 20 6.15 -4.59 -4.03
N VAL A 21 5.71 -4.75 -2.78
CA VAL A 21 6.37 -5.65 -1.82
C VAL A 21 5.75 -7.04 -1.90
N VAL A 22 4.42 -7.14 -1.84
CA VAL A 22 3.70 -8.42 -1.77
C VAL A 22 4.01 -9.29 -2.98
N PHE A 23 4.12 -8.71 -4.18
CA PHE A 23 4.39 -9.43 -5.42
C PHE A 23 5.85 -9.34 -5.87
N SER A 24 6.78 -8.99 -4.97
CA SER A 24 8.21 -8.89 -5.31
C SER A 24 8.97 -10.21 -5.26
N TYR A 25 8.31 -11.30 -4.86
CA TYR A 25 8.93 -12.60 -4.71
C TYR A 25 9.31 -13.21 -6.07
N ASN A 26 10.27 -14.13 -6.03
CA ASN A 26 10.69 -14.84 -7.22
C ASN A 26 9.85 -16.12 -7.40
N LEU A 27 9.02 -16.18 -8.43
CA LEU A 27 8.22 -17.36 -8.79
C LEU A 27 9.08 -18.57 -9.17
N ASN A 28 10.33 -18.37 -9.56
CA ASN A 28 11.26 -19.45 -9.87
C ASN A 28 11.90 -20.07 -8.61
N SER A 29 11.65 -19.48 -7.43
CA SER A 29 12.12 -20.08 -6.16
C SER A 29 11.12 -21.13 -5.67
N PRO A 30 11.58 -22.28 -5.14
CA PRO A 30 10.68 -23.30 -4.60
C PRO A 30 9.75 -22.71 -3.53
N PRO A 31 8.42 -22.85 -3.68
CA PRO A 31 7.47 -22.36 -2.69
C PRO A 31 7.49 -23.24 -1.43
N ILE A 32 7.00 -22.67 -0.33
CA ILE A 32 6.68 -23.41 0.88
C ILE A 32 5.17 -23.44 1.04
N ARG A 33 4.59 -24.64 1.07
CA ARG A 33 3.15 -24.83 1.29
C ARG A 33 2.82 -24.62 2.77
N ILE A 34 1.92 -23.68 3.08
CA ILE A 34 1.42 -23.47 4.45
C ILE A 34 -0.11 -23.32 4.39
N GLY A 35 -0.82 -24.35 4.86
CA GLY A 35 -2.28 -24.41 4.74
C GLY A 35 -2.70 -24.38 3.28
N ASP A 36 -3.55 -23.42 2.93
CA ASP A 36 -4.11 -23.29 1.59
C ASP A 36 -3.28 -22.44 0.61
N PHE A 37 -2.14 -21.90 1.03
CA PHE A 37 -1.34 -20.97 0.23
C PHE A 37 0.10 -21.41 0.02
N ASP A 38 0.62 -21.06 -1.15
CA ASP A 38 2.03 -21.21 -1.49
C ASP A 38 2.76 -19.92 -1.11
N TYR A 39 3.85 -20.08 -0.37
CA TYR A 39 4.63 -18.97 0.13
C TYR A 39 5.97 -18.89 -0.58
N TYR A 40 6.25 -17.74 -1.19
CA TYR A 40 7.48 -17.49 -1.93
C TYR A 40 8.38 -16.52 -1.18
N ARG A 41 9.69 -16.73 -1.31
CA ARG A 41 10.70 -15.95 -0.60
C ARG A 41 10.75 -14.53 -1.14
N LEU A 42 10.70 -13.54 -0.23
CA LEU A 42 10.91 -12.14 -0.58
C LEU A 42 12.39 -11.84 -0.89
N PRO A 43 12.66 -10.89 -1.81
CA PRO A 43 14.01 -10.50 -2.18
C PRO A 43 14.75 -9.83 -1.01
N LEU A 44 16.08 -9.70 -1.12
CA LEU A 44 16.93 -9.15 -0.05
C LEU A 44 16.50 -7.76 0.44
N ARG A 45 15.99 -6.91 -0.45
CA ARG A 45 15.47 -5.57 -0.11
C ARG A 45 14.23 -5.60 0.78
N PHE A 46 13.48 -6.71 0.79
CA PHE A 46 12.26 -6.90 1.59
C PHE A 46 12.33 -8.16 2.48
N SER A 47 13.55 -8.61 2.79
CA SER A 47 13.75 -9.90 3.47
C SER A 47 13.32 -9.91 4.94
N THR A 48 13.07 -8.74 5.54
CA THR A 48 12.68 -8.59 6.95
C THR A 48 11.57 -7.56 7.12
N ARG A 49 10.81 -7.67 8.22
CA ARG A 49 9.71 -6.73 8.52
C ARG A 49 10.22 -5.30 8.63
N ILE A 50 11.40 -5.10 9.21
CA ILE A 50 12.03 -3.78 9.37
C ILE A 50 12.34 -3.14 8.01
N LYS A 51 12.84 -3.92 7.04
CA LYS A 51 13.13 -3.40 5.70
C LYS A 51 11.84 -2.98 4.97
N ILE A 52 10.80 -3.80 5.05
CA ILE A 52 9.48 -3.48 4.49
C ILE A 52 8.89 -2.24 5.17
N PHE A 53 8.97 -2.18 6.50
CA PHE A 53 8.51 -1.03 7.28
C PHE A 53 9.19 0.26 6.82
N ARG A 54 10.53 0.26 6.68
CA ARG A 54 11.27 1.41 6.18
C ARG A 54 10.83 1.83 4.78
N TYR A 55 10.56 0.88 3.89
CA TYR A 55 10.05 1.16 2.55
C TYR A 55 8.67 1.84 2.60
N TYR A 56 7.71 1.29 3.35
CA TYR A 56 6.39 1.92 3.48
C TYR A 56 6.43 3.29 4.17
N ARG A 57 7.35 3.49 5.12
CA ARG A 57 7.52 4.77 5.84
C ARG A 57 7.94 5.93 4.96
N GLN A 58 8.42 5.67 3.74
CA GLN A 58 8.68 6.73 2.75
C GLN A 58 7.41 7.46 2.32
N PHE A 59 6.24 6.83 2.48
CA PHE A 59 4.96 7.38 2.03
C PHE A 59 3.93 7.48 3.15
N TRP A 60 3.94 6.53 4.08
CA TRP A 60 2.87 6.32 5.05
C TRP A 60 3.35 6.51 6.47
N ASN A 61 2.52 7.06 7.37
CA ASN A 61 2.84 7.12 8.79
C ASN A 61 3.07 5.73 9.42
N ILE A 62 3.53 5.71 10.68
CA ILE A 62 3.84 4.47 11.41
C ILE A 62 2.64 3.51 11.52
N VAL A 63 1.43 4.04 11.67
CA VAL A 63 0.21 3.24 11.83
C VAL A 63 -0.11 2.51 10.53
N TYR A 64 -0.14 3.22 9.40
CA TYR A 64 -0.43 2.63 8.10
C TYR A 64 0.68 1.67 7.65
N ALA A 65 1.95 2.03 7.84
CA ALA A 65 3.07 1.15 7.53
C ALA A 65 2.97 -0.19 8.26
N ASN A 66 2.59 -0.20 9.54
CA ASN A 66 2.37 -1.44 10.28
C ASN A 66 1.15 -2.22 9.79
N ARG A 67 0.03 -1.54 9.54
CA ARG A 67 -1.19 -2.16 9.00
C ARG A 67 -0.92 -2.91 7.71
N MET A 68 -0.24 -2.26 6.76
CA MET A 68 0.17 -2.85 5.48
C MET A 68 1.02 -4.12 5.62
N ILE A 69 1.92 -4.18 6.60
CA ILE A 69 2.71 -5.40 6.85
C ILE A 69 1.84 -6.51 7.45
N CYS A 70 0.93 -6.17 8.37
CA CYS A 70 0.03 -7.15 8.99
C CYS A 70 -0.97 -7.71 7.98
N SER A 71 -1.53 -6.84 7.14
CA SER A 71 -2.47 -7.18 6.09
C SER A 71 -1.82 -7.78 4.85
N ALA A 72 -0.51 -8.03 4.85
CA ALA A 72 0.17 -8.72 3.76
C ALA A 72 0.30 -10.24 4.02
N GLY A 73 0.00 -10.70 5.23
CA GLY A 73 0.00 -12.14 5.52
C GLY A 73 1.37 -12.80 5.46
N PHE A 74 2.46 -12.02 5.54
CA PHE A 74 3.82 -12.53 5.47
C PHE A 74 4.11 -13.58 6.55
N LYS A 75 4.91 -14.60 6.19
CA LYS A 75 5.42 -15.60 7.12
C LYS A 75 6.92 -15.45 7.31
N ASN A 76 7.38 -15.51 8.55
CA ASN A 76 8.80 -15.55 8.87
C ASN A 76 9.21 -17.01 9.06
N ILE A 77 10.09 -17.49 8.19
CA ILE A 77 10.58 -18.86 8.18
C ILE A 77 12.10 -18.78 8.22
N ARG A 78 12.71 -19.28 9.31
CA ARG A 78 14.18 -19.27 9.51
C ARG A 78 14.81 -17.89 9.27
N GLY A 79 14.15 -16.82 9.76
CA GLY A 79 14.65 -15.45 9.66
C GLY A 79 14.47 -14.79 8.29
N ARG A 80 13.76 -15.42 7.35
CA ARG A 80 13.43 -14.87 6.04
C ARG A 80 11.92 -14.67 5.92
N LEU A 81 11.52 -13.55 5.33
CA LEU A 81 10.12 -13.32 5.02
C LEU A 81 9.69 -13.95 3.69
N TYR A 82 8.50 -14.52 3.73
CA TYR A 82 7.80 -15.08 2.60
C TYR A 82 6.45 -14.41 2.43
N SER A 83 6.05 -14.22 1.17
CA SER A 83 4.76 -13.67 0.77
C SER A 83 3.86 -14.78 0.25
N PRO A 84 2.56 -14.78 0.57
CA PRO A 84 1.62 -15.70 -0.05
C PRO A 84 1.42 -15.35 -1.53
N ASP A 85 1.37 -16.35 -2.41
CA ASP A 85 0.77 -16.19 -3.73
C ASP A 85 -0.75 -16.29 -3.57
N ALA A 86 -1.39 -15.14 -3.45
CA ALA A 86 -2.83 -15.00 -3.31
C ALA A 86 -3.34 -13.95 -4.31
N ASP A 87 -4.59 -14.11 -4.74
CA ASP A 87 -5.27 -13.06 -5.48
C ASP A 87 -5.62 -11.90 -4.54
N THR A 88 -5.24 -10.69 -4.93
CA THR A 88 -5.51 -9.46 -4.19
C THR A 88 -6.85 -8.82 -4.55
N GLY A 89 -7.56 -9.36 -5.55
CA GLY A 89 -8.94 -8.98 -5.87
C GLY A 89 -9.08 -7.60 -6.52
N GLY A 90 -8.04 -7.11 -7.21
CA GLY A 90 -8.09 -5.86 -7.97
C GLY A 90 -8.41 -4.64 -7.10
N LEU A 91 -7.54 -4.31 -6.14
CA LEU A 91 -7.74 -3.11 -5.33
C LEU A 91 -7.41 -1.84 -6.12
N PRO A 92 -8.20 -0.76 -5.98
CA PRO A 92 -7.92 0.48 -6.68
C PRO A 92 -6.63 1.10 -6.14
N SER A 93 -5.68 1.28 -7.05
CA SER A 93 -4.33 1.81 -6.76
C SER A 93 -3.86 2.82 -7.82
N ARG A 94 -4.59 2.96 -8.94
CA ARG A 94 -4.29 3.90 -10.02
C ARG A 94 -4.97 5.24 -9.77
N VAL A 95 -4.20 6.33 -9.68
CA VAL A 95 -4.71 7.68 -9.49
C VAL A 95 -5.23 8.22 -10.83
N LEU A 96 -6.55 8.33 -10.96
CA LEU A 96 -7.23 8.85 -12.14
C LEU A 96 -7.42 10.37 -12.08
N GLY A 97 -7.65 10.87 -10.88
CA GLY A 97 -7.94 12.28 -10.63
C GLY A 97 -7.50 12.73 -9.25
N LEU A 98 -7.34 14.04 -9.09
CA LEU A 98 -6.99 14.66 -7.82
C LEU A 98 -7.51 16.09 -7.77
N LYS A 99 -8.17 16.42 -6.65
CA LYS A 99 -8.62 17.75 -6.26
C LYS A 99 -7.94 18.14 -4.95
N ILE A 100 -7.25 19.27 -4.94
CA ILE A 100 -6.66 19.83 -3.72
C ILE A 100 -7.79 20.55 -2.97
N ILE A 101 -8.04 20.15 -1.73
CA ILE A 101 -9.07 20.73 -0.87
C ILE A 101 -8.47 21.84 -0.02
N ASN A 102 -7.29 21.60 0.55
CA ASN A 102 -6.55 22.57 1.34
C ASN A 102 -5.05 22.31 1.23
N GLN A 103 -4.23 23.35 1.26
CA GLN A 103 -2.78 23.23 1.28
C GLN A 103 -2.14 24.36 2.08
N THR A 104 -1.45 23.98 3.14
CA THR A 104 -0.65 24.86 4.00
C THR A 104 0.84 24.50 3.87
N SER A 105 1.70 25.12 4.66
CA SER A 105 3.13 24.79 4.71
C SER A 105 3.38 23.37 5.24
N THR A 106 2.52 22.86 6.13
CA THR A 106 2.72 21.59 6.87
C THR A 106 1.67 20.53 6.60
N ASN A 107 0.50 20.90 6.07
CA ASN A 107 -0.63 20.00 5.84
C ASN A 107 -1.22 20.18 4.45
N ILE A 108 -1.59 19.08 3.80
CA ILE A 108 -2.27 19.03 2.51
C ILE A 108 -3.45 18.07 2.63
N ILE A 109 -4.62 18.53 2.23
CA ILE A 109 -5.83 17.72 2.14
C ILE A 109 -6.21 17.61 0.67
N VAL A 110 -6.34 16.37 0.18
CA VAL A 110 -6.73 16.11 -1.20
C VAL A 110 -7.81 15.04 -1.26
N ASP A 111 -8.69 15.17 -2.23
CA ASP A 111 -9.56 14.10 -2.69
C ASP A 111 -8.95 13.54 -3.97
N ALA A 112 -8.56 12.26 -3.97
CA ALA A 112 -8.08 11.57 -5.16
C ALA A 112 -9.08 10.50 -5.58
N ILE A 113 -9.20 10.31 -6.89
CA ILE A 113 -10.05 9.28 -7.49
C ILE A 113 -9.13 8.14 -7.89
N LEU A 114 -9.32 6.97 -7.29
CA LEU A 114 -8.55 5.76 -7.58
C LEU A 114 -9.38 4.74 -8.34
N GLY A 115 -8.79 4.10 -9.34
CA GLY A 115 -9.37 2.95 -10.01
C GLY A 115 -8.40 1.79 -10.13
N ILE A 116 -8.87 0.72 -10.74
CA ILE A 116 -8.05 -0.38 -11.25
C ILE A 116 -7.61 -0.08 -12.69
N GLN A 117 -6.87 -1.01 -13.29
CA GLN A 117 -6.45 -0.90 -14.68
C GLN A 117 -7.69 -0.96 -15.60
N GLY A 118 -7.83 0.02 -16.49
CA GLY A 118 -8.96 0.13 -17.41
C GLY A 118 -10.05 1.11 -16.97
N ASP A 119 -10.15 1.41 -15.68
CA ASP A 119 -11.19 2.30 -15.15
C ASP A 119 -11.09 3.73 -15.66
N SER A 120 -12.24 4.36 -15.92
CA SER A 120 -12.34 5.80 -16.12
C SER A 120 -12.53 6.53 -14.80
N ILE A 121 -12.44 7.87 -14.80
CA ILE A 121 -12.71 8.69 -13.61
C ILE A 121 -14.11 8.43 -13.04
N ALA A 122 -15.10 8.13 -13.89
CA ALA A 122 -16.47 7.88 -13.47
C ALA A 122 -16.63 6.57 -12.69
N ASP A 123 -15.75 5.60 -12.94
CA ASP A 123 -15.75 4.28 -12.28
C ASP A 123 -14.91 4.29 -10.98
N GLY A 124 -14.14 5.36 -10.76
CA GLY A 124 -13.17 5.43 -9.69
C GLY A 124 -13.74 5.75 -8.32
N GLU A 125 -13.06 5.24 -7.30
CA GLU A 125 -13.36 5.45 -5.89
C GLU A 125 -12.71 6.74 -5.38
N THR A 126 -13.52 7.60 -4.77
CA THR A 126 -13.00 8.84 -4.15
C THR A 126 -12.45 8.56 -2.76
N ILE A 127 -11.19 8.92 -2.55
CA ILE A 127 -10.45 8.72 -1.30
C ILE A 127 -9.86 10.05 -0.85
N ARG A 128 -10.10 10.39 0.42
CA ARG A 128 -9.56 11.60 1.03
C ARG A 128 -8.26 11.31 1.76
N TYR A 129 -7.22 12.05 1.41
CA TYR A 129 -5.89 11.96 2.02
C TYR A 129 -5.58 13.20 2.84
N PHE A 130 -5.00 12.98 4.02
CA PHE A 130 -4.38 14.00 4.85
C PHE A 130 -2.88 13.73 4.84
N ILE A 131 -2.14 14.66 4.23
CA ILE A 131 -0.72 14.52 3.95
C ILE A 131 0.02 15.57 4.78
N LEU A 132 0.96 15.11 5.59
CA LEU A 132 1.93 15.98 6.26
C LEU A 132 3.03 16.34 5.27
N ARG A 133 3.45 17.59 5.32
CA ARG A 133 4.61 18.11 4.58
C ARG A 133 5.61 18.62 5.60
N ASN A 134 6.85 18.14 5.52
CA ASN A 134 7.95 18.77 6.23
C ASN A 134 8.36 20.03 5.44
N PRO A 135 8.29 21.25 6.01
CA PRO A 135 8.57 22.47 5.27
C PRO A 135 10.06 22.62 4.90
N SER A 136 10.97 22.02 5.67
CA SER A 136 12.42 22.11 5.46
C SER A 136 12.93 21.11 4.43
N THR A 137 12.41 19.89 4.42
CA THR A 137 12.86 18.81 3.51
C THR A 137 11.91 18.56 2.35
N GLU A 138 10.74 19.19 2.37
CA GLU A 138 9.62 18.95 1.46
C GLU A 138 9.11 17.50 1.40
N VAL A 139 9.51 16.66 2.35
CA VAL A 139 9.08 15.28 2.45
C VAL A 139 7.58 15.24 2.73
N LEU A 140 6.86 14.40 1.98
CA LEU A 140 5.43 14.16 2.13
C LEU A 140 5.19 12.85 2.87
N THR A 141 4.17 12.81 3.73
CA THR A 141 3.75 11.58 4.42
C THR A 141 2.23 11.55 4.54
N ILE A 142 1.60 10.50 4.05
CA ILE A 142 0.18 10.23 4.27
C ILE A 142 -0.02 9.87 5.73
N ASN A 143 -0.71 10.74 6.45
CA ASN A 143 -1.06 10.57 7.85
C ASN A 143 -2.43 9.90 8.01
N LEU A 144 -3.37 10.22 7.12
CA LEU A 144 -4.70 9.62 7.15
C LEU A 144 -5.22 9.39 5.74
N ARG A 145 -5.87 8.24 5.56
CA ARG A 145 -6.59 7.84 4.35
C ARG A 145 -8.02 7.50 4.75
N ARG A 146 -8.99 8.27 4.28
CA ARG A 146 -10.43 8.02 4.49
C ARG A 146 -11.05 7.57 3.19
N SER A 147 -11.63 6.37 3.21
CA SER A 147 -12.38 5.81 2.09
C SER A 147 -13.74 5.31 2.59
N ARG A 148 -14.73 5.25 1.69
CA ARG A 148 -16.03 4.62 1.94
C ARG A 148 -15.98 3.11 1.73
N TYR A 149 -15.09 2.61 0.87
CA TYR A 149 -14.93 1.18 0.65
C TYR A 149 -13.94 0.55 1.65
N ALA A 150 -14.14 -0.73 1.92
CA ALA A 150 -13.26 -1.51 2.78
C ALA A 150 -12.00 -1.93 2.01
N ASP A 151 -10.84 -1.39 2.40
CA ASP A 151 -9.55 -1.74 1.83
C ASP A 151 -8.72 -2.56 2.83
N TYR A 152 -8.57 -3.85 2.55
CA TYR A 152 -7.90 -4.75 3.48
C TYR A 152 -6.40 -4.43 3.64
N ARG A 153 -5.75 -3.72 2.70
CA ARG A 153 -4.34 -3.29 2.83
C ARG A 153 -4.10 -2.42 4.06
N TYR A 154 -5.16 -1.79 4.56
CA TYR A 154 -5.08 -0.84 5.66
C TYR A 154 -5.88 -1.30 6.89
N ASP A 155 -6.27 -2.58 6.93
CA ASP A 155 -6.95 -3.15 8.09
C ASP A 155 -6.02 -3.19 9.33
N PRO A 156 -6.55 -3.00 10.55
CA PRO A 156 -5.78 -3.15 11.78
C PRO A 156 -5.19 -4.55 11.94
N CYS A 157 -3.98 -4.65 12.49
CA CYS A 157 -3.27 -5.93 12.67
C CYS A 157 -4.02 -7.00 13.48
N LYS A 158 -4.98 -6.61 14.33
CA LYS A 158 -5.77 -7.52 15.17
C LYS A 158 -6.98 -8.11 14.44
N LYS A 159 -7.31 -7.64 13.23
CA LYS A 159 -8.38 -8.21 12.40
C LYS A 159 -7.82 -9.45 11.71
N LYS A 160 -8.53 -10.59 11.76
CA LYS A 160 -8.16 -11.78 10.97
C LYS A 160 -8.01 -11.34 9.51
N SER A 161 -6.80 -11.51 8.98
CA SER A 161 -6.42 -11.02 7.66
C SER A 161 -7.34 -11.57 6.57
N ARG A 162 -8.04 -10.70 5.83
CA ARG A 162 -9.02 -11.06 4.80
C ARG A 162 -8.39 -11.40 3.42
N ILE A 163 -7.07 -11.42 3.32
CA ILE A 163 -6.30 -11.54 2.05
C ILE A 163 -6.65 -12.78 1.23
N LEU A 164 -7.18 -13.81 1.88
CA LEU A 164 -7.09 -15.17 1.37
C LEU A 164 -8.34 -15.55 0.57
N ARG A 165 -8.41 -15.11 -0.70
CA ARG A 165 -9.24 -15.76 -1.73
C ARG A 165 -8.34 -16.56 -2.67
N ARG A 166 -8.77 -17.79 -2.99
CA ARG A 166 -8.05 -18.71 -3.87
C ARG A 166 -8.08 -18.13 -5.29
N LYS A 167 -6.93 -18.06 -5.99
CA LYS A 167 -6.95 -17.95 -7.47
C LYS A 167 -7.67 -19.21 -7.98
N LYS A 168 -8.77 -19.01 -8.72
CA LYS A 168 -9.41 -20.11 -9.44
C LYS A 168 -8.57 -20.49 -10.64
#